data_AF-A0A7M3BP09-F1
#
_entry.id   AF-A0A7M3BP09-F1
#
_cell.length_a   1.000
_cell.length_b   1.000
_cell.length_c   1.000
_cell.angle_alpha   90.00
_cell.angle_beta   90.00
_cell.angle_gamma   90.00
#
_symmetry.space_group_name_H-M   'P 1'
#
loop_
_entity.id
_entity.type
_entity.pdbx_description
1 polymer ?
#
loop_
_entity_poly.entity_id
_entity_poly.type
_entity_poly.pdbx_seq_one_letter_code
_entity_poly.pdbx_strand_id
1 'polypeptide(L)' 'PGVSKSQLASYIRSMPGRGGVGTYCHTESVHIDVGPERDWNWRCRRRR' A
#
# COMPACT_ATOMS: atom_id res chain seq x y z
N PRO A 1 -4.42 -16.83 -3.35
CA PRO A 1 -3.59 -17.29 -4.48
C PRO A 1 -3.90 -16.47 -5.74
N GLY A 2 -2.92 -15.79 -6.33
CA GLY A 2 -3.09 -15.06 -7.60
C GLY A 2 -2.28 -13.76 -7.69
N VAL A 3 -2.43 -12.86 -6.72
CA VAL A 3 -1.70 -11.58 -6.64
C VAL A 3 -1.30 -11.33 -5.19
N SER A 4 -0.03 -11.00 -4.95
CA SER A 4 0.43 -10.60 -3.61
C SER A 4 0.06 -9.15 -3.31
N LYS A 5 -0.13 -8.79 -2.02
CA LYS A 5 -0.39 -7.39 -1.63
C LYS A 5 0.71 -6.42 -2.10
N SER A 6 1.96 -6.89 -2.19
CA SER A 6 3.08 -6.10 -2.70
C SER A 6 2.94 -5.84 -4.20
N GLN A 7 2.59 -6.84 -5.00
CA GLN A 7 2.32 -6.67 -6.43
C GLN A 7 1.14 -5.72 -6.66
N LEU A 8 0.05 -5.89 -5.89
CA LEU A 8 -1.11 -5.01 -5.98
C LEU A 8 -0.76 -3.55 -5.61
N ALA A 9 -0.02 -3.35 -4.51
CA ALA A 9 0.42 -2.01 -4.11
C ALA A 9 1.36 -1.37 -5.14
N SER A 10 2.26 -2.13 -5.76
CA SER A 10 3.13 -1.62 -6.83
C SER A 10 2.33 -1.20 -8.06
N TYR A 11 1.33 -1.99 -8.46
CA TYR A 11 0.44 -1.62 -9.56
C TYR A 11 -0.31 -0.30 -9.26
N ILE A 12 -0.90 -0.18 -8.06
CA ILE A 12 -1.64 1.03 -7.69
C ILE A 12 -0.73 2.27 -7.67
N ARG A 13 0.52 2.14 -7.20
CA ARG A 13 1.49 3.25 -7.22
C ARG A 13 1.82 3.76 -8.63
N SER A 14 1.68 2.92 -9.64
CA SER A 14 1.91 3.29 -11.05
C SER A 14 0.72 4.01 -11.69
N MET A 15 -0.45 4.02 -11.06
CA MET A 15 -1.64 4.68 -11.61
C MET A 15 -1.55 6.20 -11.46
N PRO A 16 -1.79 6.99 -12.52
CA PRO A 16 -1.76 8.45 -12.44
C PRO A 16 -2.93 8.97 -11.59
N GLY A 17 -2.67 10.01 -10.77
CA GLY A 17 -3.71 10.67 -9.98
C GLY A 17 -4.22 9.85 -8.78
N ARG A 18 -3.52 8.77 -8.43
CA ARG A 18 -3.79 7.99 -7.20
C ARG A 18 -3.39 8.80 -5.97
N GLY A 19 -4.11 8.68 -4.86
CA GLY A 19 -3.74 9.37 -3.62
C GLY A 19 -2.70 8.59 -2.79
N GLY A 20 -2.96 8.43 -1.49
CA GLY A 20 -2.12 7.67 -0.58
C GLY A 20 -2.09 6.16 -0.92
N VAL A 21 -0.96 5.46 -0.80
CA VAL A 21 -0.94 3.97 -0.87
C VAL A 21 -0.17 3.36 0.30
N GLY A 22 -0.84 2.48 1.04
CA GLY A 22 -0.30 1.78 2.21
C GLY A 22 -0.59 0.28 2.20
N THR A 23 0.24 -0.50 2.91
CA THR A 23 0.04 -1.95 3.07
C THR A 23 -0.07 -2.30 4.54
N TYR A 24 -1.04 -3.15 4.91
CA TYR A 24 -1.14 -3.68 6.26
C TYR A 24 -0.28 -4.93 6.43
N CYS A 25 0.23 -5.15 7.64
CA CYS A 25 1.13 -6.27 7.90
C CYS A 25 0.39 -7.56 8.23
N HIS A 26 -0.67 -7.44 9.02
CA HIS A 26 -1.41 -8.57 9.57
C HIS A 26 -2.54 -9.05 8.64
N THR A 27 -2.80 -8.31 7.56
CA THR A 27 -3.77 -8.68 6.54
C THR A 27 -3.13 -8.60 5.16
N GLU A 28 -3.78 -9.20 4.17
CA GLU A 28 -3.43 -9.08 2.76
C GLU A 28 -4.05 -7.83 2.09
N SER A 29 -4.43 -6.85 2.91
CA SER A 29 -5.13 -5.64 2.49
C SER A 29 -4.16 -4.54 2.05
N VAL A 30 -4.58 -3.78 1.03
CA VAL A 30 -3.94 -2.54 0.57
C VAL A 30 -4.91 -1.39 0.83
N HIS A 31 -4.38 -0.29 1.38
CA HIS A 31 -5.12 0.95 1.62
C HIS A 31 -4.82 1.95 0.51
N ILE A 32 -5.85 2.61 -0.03
CA ILE A 32 -5.73 3.68 -1.03
C ILE A 32 -6.54 4.89 -0.57
N ASP A 33 -5.94 6.07 -0.55
CA ASP A 33 -6.64 7.33 -0.26
C ASP A 33 -6.97 8.11 -1.53
N VAL A 34 -7.92 9.04 -1.41
CA VAL A 34 -8.23 10.05 -2.42
C VAL A 34 -7.58 11.38 -2.02
N GLY A 35 -6.98 12.08 -2.98
CA GLY A 35 -6.31 13.38 -2.76
C GLY A 35 -4.85 13.39 -3.23
N PRO A 36 -4.00 14.27 -2.68
CA PRO A 36 -2.60 14.38 -3.11
C PRO A 36 -1.83 13.07 -2.96
N GLU A 37 -0.97 12.79 -3.93
CA GLU A 37 -0.04 11.66 -3.92
C GLU A 37 0.85 11.69 -2.67
N ARG A 38 0.72 10.66 -1.83
CA ARG A 38 1.50 10.51 -0.60
C ARG A 38 1.85 9.03 -0.40
N ASP A 39 3.01 8.75 0.16
CA ASP A 39 3.38 7.38 0.53
C ASP A 39 3.38 7.23 2.05
N TRP A 40 2.53 6.34 2.55
CA TRP A 40 2.40 6.06 3.97
C TRP A 40 3.24 4.84 4.32
N ASN A 41 4.38 5.09 4.97
CA ASN A 41 5.36 4.05 5.30
C ASN A 41 5.17 3.46 6.71
N TRP A 42 3.92 3.10 7.09
CA TRP A 42 3.67 2.38 8.34
C TRP A 42 4.13 0.92 8.21
N ARG A 43 5.43 0.71 8.29
CA ARG A 43 6.01 -0.62 8.33
C ARG A 43 5.67 -1.26 9.67
N CYS A 44 5.38 -2.55 9.67
CA CYS A 44 5.48 -3.31 10.91
C CYS A 44 6.93 -3.29 11.37
N ARG A 45 7.17 -2.49 12.40
CA ARG A 45 8.41 -2.56 13.15
C ARG A 45 8.33 -3.85 13.95
N ARG A 46 9.31 -4.74 13.73
CA ARG A 46 9.62 -5.79 14.70
C ARG A 46 9.94 -5.06 16.01
N ARG A 47 9.15 -5.25 17.06
CA ARG A 47 9.57 -4.86 18.42
C ARG A 47 10.89 -5.60 18.66
N ARG A 48 11.98 -4.86 18.88
CA ARG A 48 13.25 -5.44 19.31
C ARG A 48 13.08 -6.02 20.70
#